data_AF-A0A1I0LU34-F1
#
_entry.id   AF-A0A1I0LU34-F1
#
_cell.length_a   1.000
_cell.length_b   1.000
_cell.length_c   1.000
_cell.angle_alpha   90.00
_cell.angle_beta   90.00
_cell.angle_gamma   90.00
#
_symmetry.space_group_name_H-M   'P 1'
#
loop_
_entity.id
_entity.type
_entity.pdbx_description
1 polymer ?
#
loop_
_entity_poly.entity_id
_entity_poly.type
_entity_poly.pdbx_seq_one_letter_code
_entity_poly.pdbx_strand_id
1 'polypeptide(L)'
;MTTQPSTQGHTRWPLWGLLVFCGGISLTLSVMHAMEKAADGDDLALVKGFLIGIAPVIAAAFLAHLLTDPYASPFLKGGVGMVFLGGMALSVSAQKAVVMPFVEGDEGLATLFPIMLDLSTIVALLALSGVGYSYNRAVQLEALREELLPALTRELEEKFAAELAARETELRAELGRNKEREIAELRRELTEERRAELVDVRRELTEEHGRELAKIQQAHSEELTEQEQALRNEFATRWAHAEEQIRNDAEARIQDRVRDAEIAAEARVRLELTRSGTASKGPRKALGRGTKDDRKPQVSVRDRAAALLRDTPDMKASDLATALDCTPKYARDLIKELVPGRGNGQDETGEGGVRLHAVP
;
A
#
# COMPACT_ATOMS: atom_id res chain seq x y z
N MET A 1 22.61 3.35 48.55
CA MET A 1 21.59 3.84 49.49
C MET A 1 22.00 3.44 50.90
N THR A 2 22.67 4.34 51.62
CA THR A 2 23.03 4.18 53.02
C THR A 2 22.12 5.08 53.83
N THR A 3 21.14 4.50 54.51
CA THR A 3 20.24 5.21 55.42
C THR A 3 21.03 5.64 56.65
N GLN A 4 21.32 6.94 56.77
CA GLN A 4 21.82 7.51 58.02
C GLN A 4 20.77 7.33 59.13
N PRO A 5 21.16 6.85 60.32
CA PRO A 5 20.24 6.72 61.45
C PRO A 5 19.84 8.10 61.97
N SER A 6 18.54 8.32 62.13
CA SER A 6 17.90 9.52 62.66
C SER A 6 18.14 9.67 64.18
N THR A 7 19.33 10.11 64.57
CA THR A 7 19.66 10.46 65.97
C THR A 7 18.96 11.72 66.49
N GLN A 8 18.07 12.34 65.70
CA GLN A 8 17.38 13.61 66.00
C GLN A 8 16.41 13.55 67.19
N GLY A 9 16.02 12.36 67.66
CA GLY A 9 15.06 12.20 68.76
C GLY A 9 15.64 12.44 70.16
N HIS A 10 16.90 12.03 70.39
CA HIS A 10 17.47 12.00 71.75
C HIS A 10 18.18 13.29 72.18
N THR A 11 18.65 14.11 71.23
CA THR A 11 19.34 15.39 71.53
C THR A 11 18.40 16.54 71.90
N ARG A 12 17.09 16.40 71.66
CA ARG A 12 16.10 17.45 71.96
C ARG A 12 15.71 17.49 73.44
N TRP A 13 15.69 16.35 74.12
CA TRP A 13 15.30 16.25 75.54
C TRP A 13 16.21 17.05 76.49
N PRO A 14 17.55 16.98 76.39
CA PRO A 14 18.44 17.81 77.20
C PRO A 14 18.26 19.32 76.94
N LEU A 15 17.99 19.71 75.69
CA LEU A 15 17.79 21.11 75.31
C LEU A 15 16.45 21.66 75.85
N TRP A 16 15.39 20.86 75.80
CA TRP A 16 14.13 21.19 76.46
C TRP A 16 14.28 21.26 77.98
N GLY A 17 15.04 20.33 78.57
CA GLY A 17 15.36 20.35 80.00
C GLY A 17 16.11 21.62 80.40
N LEU A 18 17.13 22.02 79.63
CA LEU A 18 17.88 23.25 79.84
C LEU A 18 16.98 24.49 79.70
N LEU A 19 16.09 24.50 78.70
CA LEU A 19 15.18 25.61 78.47
C LEU A 19 14.16 25.77 79.60
N VAL A 20 13.58 24.68 80.08
CA VAL A 20 12.66 24.68 81.23
C VAL A 20 13.40 25.09 82.50
N PHE A 21 14.63 24.62 82.70
CA PHE A 21 15.45 24.97 83.86
C PHE A 21 15.83 26.46 83.89
N CYS A 22 16.42 26.98 82.81
CA CYS A 22 16.79 28.39 82.72
C CYS A 22 15.55 29.30 82.76
N GLY A 23 14.48 28.94 82.03
CA GLY A 23 13.22 29.68 82.06
C GLY A 23 12.59 29.71 83.45
N GLY A 24 12.62 28.58 84.17
CA GLY A 24 12.12 28.49 85.55
C GLY A 24 12.91 29.36 86.53
N ILE A 25 14.23 29.38 86.43
CA ILE A 25 15.09 30.22 87.28
C ILE A 25 14.85 31.71 87.00
N SER A 26 14.83 32.11 85.72
CA SER A 26 14.58 33.50 85.30
C SER A 26 13.22 34.02 85.78
N LEU A 27 12.18 33.19 85.66
CA LEU A 27 10.83 33.47 86.17
C LEU A 27 10.85 33.66 87.69
N THR A 28 11.51 32.74 88.41
CA THR A 28 11.56 32.77 89.87
C THR A 28 12.26 34.04 90.38
N LEU A 29 13.40 34.40 89.78
CA LEU A 29 14.13 35.62 90.14
C LEU A 29 13.32 36.89 89.85
N SER A 30 12.59 36.91 88.74
CA SER A 30 11.72 38.04 88.36
C SER A 30 10.53 38.19 89.33
N VAL A 31 9.93 37.08 89.77
CA VAL A 31 8.86 37.09 90.78
C VAL A 31 9.40 37.52 92.14
N MET A 32 10.58 37.05 92.56
CA MET A 32 11.22 37.49 93.80
C MET A 32 11.49 38.99 93.79
N HIS A 33 12.02 39.54 92.69
CA HIS A 33 12.22 40.98 92.54
C HIS A 33 10.91 41.76 92.68
N ALA A 34 9.84 41.28 92.04
CA ALA A 34 8.53 41.90 92.08
C ALA A 34 7.93 41.88 93.50
N MET A 35 8.11 40.78 94.23
CA MET A 35 7.64 40.64 95.61
C MET A 35 8.43 41.53 96.57
N GLU A 36 9.74 41.64 96.42
CA GLU A 36 10.60 42.52 97.23
C GLU A 36 10.21 43.99 97.01
N LYS A 37 9.98 44.40 95.76
CA LYS A 37 9.48 45.74 95.44
C LYS A 37 8.04 46.01 95.90
N ALA A 38 7.19 44.99 95.93
CA ALA A 38 5.84 45.11 96.48
C ALA A 38 5.85 45.30 98.00
N ALA A 39 6.77 44.60 98.69
CA ALA A 39 6.97 44.73 100.14
C ALA A 39 7.47 46.13 100.53
N ASP A 40 8.21 46.80 99.65
CA ASP A 40 8.66 48.19 99.80
C ASP A 40 7.53 49.23 99.59
N GLY A 41 6.28 48.82 99.35
CA GLY A 41 5.11 49.69 99.24
C GLY A 41 4.78 50.19 97.84
N ASP A 42 5.35 49.59 96.79
CA ASP A 42 4.98 49.88 95.40
C ASP A 42 3.80 48.97 94.97
N ASP A 43 2.58 49.48 95.07
CA ASP A 43 1.32 48.76 94.73
C ASP A 43 1.29 48.21 93.29
N LEU A 44 2.17 48.72 92.42
CA LEU A 44 2.31 48.30 91.02
C LEU A 44 3.47 47.33 90.79
N ALA A 45 4.22 46.93 91.83
CA ALA A 45 5.42 46.09 91.68
C ALA A 45 5.13 44.72 91.06
N LEU A 46 3.97 44.12 91.34
CA LEU A 46 3.54 42.86 90.71
C LEU A 46 3.27 43.04 89.21
N VAL A 47 2.64 44.15 88.82
CA VAL A 47 2.38 44.49 87.40
C VAL A 47 3.68 44.85 86.69
N LYS A 48 4.56 45.62 87.32
CA LYS A 48 5.89 45.96 86.80
C LYS A 48 6.75 44.70 86.66
N GLY A 49 6.76 43.82 87.64
CA GLY A 49 7.48 42.54 87.60
C GLY A 49 6.99 41.61 86.50
N PHE A 50 5.67 41.53 86.28
CA PHE A 50 5.10 40.80 85.16
C PHE A 50 5.49 41.42 83.81
N LEU A 51 5.40 42.75 83.68
CA LEU A 51 5.71 43.47 82.44
C LEU A 51 7.21 43.52 82.11
N ILE A 52 8.08 43.49 83.12
CA ILE A 52 9.54 43.54 82.96
C ILE A 52 10.14 42.14 82.84
N GLY A 53 9.56 41.13 83.50
CA GLY A 53 10.07 39.76 83.50
C GLY A 53 9.37 38.83 82.49
N ILE A 54 8.04 38.71 82.57
CA ILE A 54 7.29 37.64 81.88
C ILE A 54 6.85 38.06 80.48
N ALA A 55 6.29 39.27 80.35
CA ALA A 55 5.79 39.77 79.08
C ALA A 55 6.86 39.82 77.97
N PRO A 56 8.13 40.24 78.23
CA PRO A 56 9.16 40.27 77.20
C PRO A 56 9.58 38.86 76.75
N VAL A 57 9.56 37.87 77.64
CA VAL A 57 9.89 36.47 77.32
C VAL A 57 8.80 35.85 76.45
N ILE A 58 7.52 36.08 76.78
CA ILE A 58 6.38 35.64 75.96
C ILE A 58 6.42 36.33 74.60
N ALA A 59 6.61 37.65 74.57
CA ALA A 59 6.74 38.41 73.34
C ALA A 59 7.89 37.88 72.48
N ALA A 60 9.07 37.64 73.07
CA ALA A 60 10.22 37.05 72.39
C ALA A 60 9.96 35.65 71.82
N ALA A 61 9.23 34.80 72.54
CA ALA A 61 8.86 33.47 72.05
C ALA A 61 7.91 33.54 70.83
N PHE A 62 6.95 34.47 70.83
CA PHE A 62 6.09 34.73 69.68
C PHE A 62 6.86 35.39 68.52
N LEU A 63 7.75 36.33 68.82
CA LEU A 63 8.59 37.03 67.85
C LEU A 63 9.68 36.13 67.24
N ALA A 64 10.14 35.09 67.94
CA ALA A 64 11.06 34.08 67.42
C ALA A 64 10.43 33.26 66.26
N HIS A 65 9.10 33.11 66.23
CA HIS A 65 8.39 32.51 65.10
C HIS A 65 8.45 33.43 63.86
N LEU A 66 8.45 34.76 64.04
CA LEU A 66 8.62 35.73 62.95
C LEU A 66 10.07 35.79 62.43
N LEU A 67 11.06 35.56 63.31
CA LEU A 67 12.48 35.47 62.92
C LEU A 67 12.79 34.24 62.06
N THR A 68 12.08 33.13 62.33
CA THR A 68 12.24 31.86 61.61
C THR A 68 11.45 31.79 60.31
N ASP A 69 10.55 32.76 60.06
CA ASP A 69 9.83 32.86 58.80
C ASP A 69 10.78 33.29 57.65
N PRO A 70 10.91 32.48 56.58
CA PRO A 70 11.73 32.82 55.43
C PRO A 70 11.20 34.05 54.66
N TYR A 71 9.93 34.42 54.81
CA TYR A 71 9.30 35.53 54.09
C TYR A 71 9.35 36.87 54.84
N ALA A 72 9.81 36.89 56.10
CA ALA A 72 9.95 38.12 56.87
C ALA A 72 11.13 38.98 56.36
N SER A 73 10.88 40.30 56.20
CA SER A 73 11.88 41.23 55.68
C SER A 73 13.08 41.38 56.64
N PRO A 74 14.31 41.63 56.12
CA PRO A 74 15.50 41.76 56.96
C PRO A 74 15.41 42.92 57.96
N PHE A 75 14.66 43.98 57.62
CA PHE A 75 14.39 45.09 58.54
C PHE A 75 13.50 44.66 59.71
N LEU A 76 12.46 43.85 59.46
CA LEU A 76 11.61 43.31 60.52
C LEU A 76 12.43 42.39 61.44
N LYS A 77 13.24 41.50 60.86
CA LYS A 77 14.16 40.63 61.63
C LYS A 77 15.13 41.43 62.50
N GLY A 78 15.71 42.51 61.96
CA GLY A 78 16.55 43.43 62.72
C GLY A 78 15.82 44.15 63.84
N GLY A 79 14.60 44.64 63.58
CA GLY A 79 13.74 45.28 64.58
C GLY A 79 13.37 44.34 65.73
N VAL A 80 13.03 43.10 65.42
CA VAL A 80 12.79 42.06 66.44
C VAL A 80 14.05 41.79 67.27
N GLY A 81 15.22 41.69 66.63
CA GLY A 81 16.50 41.53 67.32
C GLY A 81 16.81 42.66 68.30
N MET A 82 16.52 43.91 67.92
CA MET A 82 16.71 45.08 68.80
C MET A 82 15.78 45.07 70.01
N VAL A 83 14.50 44.70 69.83
CA VAL A 83 13.56 44.55 70.95
C VAL A 83 14.01 43.45 71.90
N PHE A 84 14.54 42.34 71.36
CA PHE A 84 15.05 41.24 72.14
C PHE A 84 16.29 41.64 72.97
N LEU A 85 17.25 42.34 72.37
CA LEU A 85 18.43 42.87 73.07
C LEU A 85 18.04 43.87 74.18
N GLY A 86 17.07 44.75 73.91
CA GLY A 86 16.53 45.66 74.92
C GLY A 86 15.86 44.93 76.09
N GLY A 87 15.08 43.89 75.80
CA GLY A 87 14.46 43.02 76.80
C GLY A 87 15.48 42.28 77.67
N MET A 88 16.53 41.72 77.06
CA MET A 88 17.64 41.09 77.79
C MET A 88 18.37 42.07 78.70
N ALA A 89 18.66 43.29 78.22
CA ALA A 89 19.34 44.29 79.04
C ALA A 89 18.52 44.67 80.29
N LEU A 90 17.20 44.80 80.16
CA LEU A 90 16.29 45.06 81.27
C LEU A 90 16.18 43.86 82.23
N SER A 91 16.11 42.64 81.68
CA SER A 91 16.11 41.38 82.43
C SER A 91 17.38 41.22 83.28
N VAL A 92 18.56 41.45 82.67
CA VAL A 92 19.86 41.39 83.35
C VAL A 92 19.93 42.39 84.50
N SER A 93 19.44 43.62 84.32
CA SER A 93 19.43 44.62 85.39
C SER A 93 18.51 44.22 86.55
N ALA A 94 17.35 43.63 86.27
CA ALA A 94 16.41 43.18 87.30
C ALA A 94 16.96 41.96 88.07
N GLN A 95 17.53 40.99 87.34
CA GLN A 95 18.13 39.79 87.93
C GLN A 95 19.40 40.14 88.73
N LYS A 96 20.21 41.10 88.29
CA LYS A 96 21.38 41.60 89.03
C LYS A 96 20.98 42.06 90.43
N ALA A 97 19.89 42.82 90.57
CA ALA A 97 19.43 43.34 91.86
C ALA A 97 19.06 42.22 92.85
N VAL A 98 18.46 41.14 92.35
CA VAL A 98 18.08 39.97 93.18
C VAL A 98 19.27 39.08 93.51
N VAL A 99 20.21 38.93 92.59
CA VAL A 99 21.37 38.05 92.76
C VAL A 99 22.44 38.70 93.65
N MET A 100 22.55 40.03 93.62
CA MET A 100 23.53 40.82 94.40
C MET A 100 23.67 40.42 95.89
N PRO A 101 22.59 40.22 96.68
CA PRO A 101 22.71 39.78 98.07
C PRO A 101 23.30 38.37 98.25
N PHE A 102 23.25 37.51 97.22
CA PHE A 102 23.75 36.14 97.28
C PHE A 102 25.24 36.01 96.91
N VAL A 103 25.83 37.04 96.29
CA VAL A 103 27.23 37.04 95.81
C VAL A 103 28.12 37.99 96.60
N GLU A 104 27.73 38.31 97.84
CA GLU A 104 28.51 39.14 98.77
C GLU A 104 28.93 40.51 98.20
N GLY A 105 28.16 41.06 97.26
CA GLY A 105 28.43 42.35 96.64
C GLY A 105 29.38 42.33 95.43
N ASP A 106 29.78 41.16 94.91
CA ASP A 106 30.52 41.09 93.64
C ASP A 106 29.61 41.46 92.45
N GLU A 107 29.72 42.71 92.01
CA GLU A 107 28.98 43.23 90.87
C GLU A 107 29.25 42.50 89.56
N GLY A 108 30.46 41.94 89.38
CA GLY A 108 30.84 41.21 88.19
C GLY A 108 30.08 39.91 88.07
N LEU A 109 30.06 39.10 89.14
CA LEU A 109 29.31 37.84 89.20
C LEU A 109 27.79 38.08 89.13
N ALA A 110 27.28 39.11 89.83
CA ALA A 110 25.86 39.46 89.81
C ALA A 110 25.37 39.90 88.41
N THR A 111 26.27 40.41 87.55
CA THR A 111 25.96 40.77 86.17
C THR A 111 26.20 39.61 85.20
N LEU A 112 27.24 38.80 85.41
CA LEU A 112 27.61 37.70 84.52
C LEU A 112 26.62 36.53 84.58
N PHE A 113 26.11 36.22 85.79
CA PHE A 113 25.13 35.15 86.00
C PHE A 113 23.88 35.26 85.12
N PRO A 114 23.14 36.39 85.11
CA PRO A 114 21.95 36.53 84.26
C PRO A 114 22.29 36.54 82.75
N ILE A 115 23.45 37.09 82.35
CA ILE A 115 23.90 37.06 80.96
C ILE A 115 24.13 35.62 80.47
N MET A 116 24.80 34.79 81.27
CA MET A 116 25.04 33.38 80.95
C MET A 116 23.73 32.59 80.88
N LEU A 117 22.77 32.90 81.75
CA LEU A 117 21.46 32.28 81.77
C LEU A 117 20.67 32.61 80.49
N ASP A 118 20.63 33.87 80.07
CA ASP A 118 19.94 34.26 78.84
C ASP A 118 20.65 33.71 77.59
N LEU A 119 22.00 33.73 77.54
CA LEU A 119 22.79 33.14 76.44
C LEU A 119 22.55 31.64 76.30
N SER A 120 22.54 30.89 77.41
CA SER A 120 22.28 29.44 77.38
C SER A 120 20.87 29.12 76.87
N THR A 121 19.88 29.96 77.21
CA THR A 121 18.50 29.85 76.73
C THR A 121 18.40 30.12 75.24
N ILE A 122 19.11 31.13 74.73
CA ILE A 122 19.16 31.47 73.30
C ILE A 122 19.82 30.34 72.50
N VAL A 123 20.95 29.81 72.97
CA VAL A 123 21.64 28.69 72.32
C VAL A 123 20.75 27.44 72.30
N ALA A 124 20.02 27.16 73.38
CA ALA A 124 19.07 26.06 73.44
C ALA A 124 17.91 26.25 72.43
N LEU A 125 17.36 27.46 72.33
CA LEU A 125 16.32 27.81 71.35
C LEU A 125 16.80 27.71 69.91
N LEU A 126 18.02 28.19 69.60
CA LEU A 126 18.65 28.09 68.28
C LEU A 126 18.87 26.63 67.88
N ALA A 127 19.33 25.80 68.81
CA ALA A 127 19.53 24.37 68.58
C ALA A 127 18.19 23.62 68.38
N LEU A 128 17.15 23.95 69.16
CA LEU A 128 15.82 23.37 69.04
C LEU A 128 15.08 23.81 67.77
N SER A 129 15.24 25.06 67.34
CA SER A 129 14.61 25.62 66.14
C SER A 129 15.23 25.12 64.82
N GLY A 130 16.35 24.40 64.89
CA GLY A 130 16.95 23.75 63.72
C GLY A 130 17.52 24.71 62.67
N VAL A 131 17.67 26.00 63.01
CA VAL A 131 18.13 27.06 62.09
C VAL A 131 19.54 26.80 61.54
N GLY A 132 20.39 26.11 62.30
CA GLY A 132 21.71 25.66 61.81
C GLY A 132 21.66 24.48 60.84
N TYR A 133 20.61 23.66 60.87
CA TYR A 133 20.45 22.49 60.00
C TYR A 133 19.81 22.84 58.66
N SER A 134 18.90 23.83 58.62
CA SER A 134 18.26 24.27 57.38
C SER A 134 19.23 24.96 56.43
N TYR A 135 20.16 25.76 56.93
CA TYR A 135 21.19 26.42 56.12
C TYR A 135 22.16 25.40 55.49
N ASN A 136 22.65 24.42 56.27
CA ASN A 136 23.49 23.35 55.74
C ASN A 136 22.77 22.46 54.73
N ARG A 137 21.45 22.24 54.89
CA ARG A 137 20.66 21.45 53.95
C ARG A 137 20.49 22.15 52.60
N ALA A 138 20.32 23.47 52.59
CA ALA A 138 20.22 24.25 51.34
C ALA A 138 21.54 24.18 50.55
N VAL A 139 22.67 24.40 51.24
CA VAL A 139 24.01 24.31 50.64
C VAL A 139 24.32 22.88 50.15
N GLN A 140 23.92 21.85 50.89
CA GLN A 140 24.07 20.45 50.46
C GLN A 140 23.23 20.10 49.23
N LEU A 141 22.00 20.63 49.14
CA LEU A 141 21.14 20.43 47.97
C LEU A 141 21.70 21.13 46.73
N GLU A 142 22.30 22.30 46.90
CA GLU A 142 22.93 23.06 45.82
C GLU A 142 24.18 22.34 45.30
N ALA A 143 25.03 21.84 46.20
CA ALA A 143 26.18 21.00 45.86
C ALA A 143 25.76 19.69 45.16
N LEU A 144 24.72 19.00 45.65
CA LEU A 144 24.19 17.80 44.98
C LEU A 144 23.63 18.12 43.59
N ARG A 145 23.02 19.29 43.41
CA ARG A 145 22.46 19.73 42.13
C ARG A 145 23.56 19.99 41.11
N GLU A 146 24.66 20.63 41.50
CA GLU A 146 25.83 20.84 40.65
C GLU A 146 26.49 19.52 40.24
N GLU A 147 26.56 18.54 41.14
CA GLU A 147 27.15 17.22 40.85
C GLU A 147 26.25 16.37 39.92
N LEU A 148 24.93 16.40 40.12
CA LEU A 148 23.98 15.57 39.37
C LEU A 148 23.58 16.16 38.02
N LEU A 149 23.61 17.47 37.86
CA LEU A 149 23.25 18.15 36.61
C LEU A 149 23.96 17.58 35.36
N PRO A 150 25.30 17.47 35.32
CA PRO A 150 26.00 16.98 34.13
C PRO A 150 25.70 15.51 33.81
N ALA A 151 25.45 14.68 34.84
CA ALA A 151 25.07 13.28 34.63
C ALA A 151 23.64 13.17 34.06
N LEU A 152 22.70 13.95 34.59
CA LEU A 152 21.32 14.02 34.11
C LEU A 152 21.22 14.58 32.69
N THR A 153 21.98 15.63 32.36
CA THR A 153 21.99 16.19 31.01
C THR A 153 22.51 15.18 30.01
N ARG A 154 23.58 14.45 30.34
CA ARG A 154 24.13 13.42 29.47
C ARG A 154 23.15 12.26 29.25
N GLU A 155 22.49 11.80 30.31
CA GLU A 155 21.48 10.73 30.20
C GLU A 155 20.26 11.17 29.37
N LEU A 156 19.83 12.44 29.53
CA LEU A 156 18.76 13.03 28.72
C LEU A 156 19.17 13.17 27.25
N GLU A 157 20.38 13.66 26.97
CA GLU A 157 20.92 13.77 25.62
C GLU A 157 21.00 12.40 24.92
N GLU A 158 21.46 11.36 25.63
CA GLU A 158 21.52 10.00 25.09
C GLU A 158 20.12 9.45 24.80
N LYS A 159 19.13 9.69 25.67
CA LYS A 159 17.73 9.29 25.46
C LYS A 159 17.11 10.02 24.26
N PHE A 160 17.27 11.34 24.18
CA PHE A 160 16.75 12.12 23.05
C PHE A 160 17.43 11.74 21.73
N ALA A 161 18.74 11.49 21.73
CA ALA A 161 19.45 11.02 20.54
C ALA A 161 18.93 9.65 20.07
N ALA A 162 18.68 8.72 20.99
CA ALA A 162 18.10 7.42 20.67
C ALA A 162 16.67 7.52 20.12
N GLU A 163 15.82 8.36 20.74
CA GLU A 163 14.45 8.60 20.26
C GLU A 163 14.43 9.26 18.88
N LEU A 164 15.28 10.26 18.64
CA LEU A 164 15.41 10.91 17.34
C LEU A 164 15.90 9.93 16.27
N ALA A 165 16.89 9.10 16.57
CA ALA A 165 17.38 8.08 15.66
C ALA A 165 16.29 7.05 15.32
N ALA A 166 15.53 6.59 16.33
CA ALA A 166 14.40 5.68 16.11
C ALA A 166 13.32 6.33 15.23
N ARG A 167 12.95 7.58 15.51
CA ARG A 167 11.96 8.34 14.73
C ARG A 167 12.41 8.55 13.29
N GLU A 168 13.70 8.83 13.07
CA GLU A 168 14.26 9.00 11.74
C GLU A 168 14.23 7.68 10.95
N THR A 169 14.50 6.55 11.59
CA THR A 169 14.37 5.23 10.94
C THR A 169 12.92 4.88 10.58
N GLU A 170 11.97 5.21 11.47
CA GLU A 170 10.53 5.04 11.22
C GLU A 170 10.07 5.88 10.03
N LEU A 171 10.43 7.16 10.00
CA LEU A 171 10.10 8.07 8.91
C LEU A 171 10.74 7.63 7.58
N ARG A 172 11.98 7.15 7.60
CA ARG A 172 12.62 6.59 6.39
C ARG A 172 11.88 5.36 5.88
N ALA A 173 11.42 4.47 6.77
CA ALA A 173 10.65 3.29 6.40
C ALA A 173 9.25 3.65 5.87
N GLU A 174 8.58 4.65 6.45
CA GLU A 174 7.32 5.18 5.94
C GLU A 174 7.49 5.82 4.56
N LEU A 175 8.53 6.63 4.38
CA LEU A 175 8.83 7.27 3.11
C LEU A 175 9.17 6.24 2.02
N GLY A 176 9.88 5.17 2.39
CA GLY A 176 10.14 4.02 1.52
C GLY A 176 8.86 3.33 1.08
N ARG A 177 7.97 3.00 2.02
CA ARG A 177 6.66 2.37 1.74
C ARG A 177 5.76 3.25 0.87
N ASN A 178 5.74 4.56 1.11
CA ASN A 178 4.95 5.49 0.30
C ASN A 178 5.50 5.60 -1.12
N LYS A 179 6.82 5.71 -1.30
CA LYS A 179 7.44 5.68 -2.64
C LYS A 179 7.15 4.39 -3.39
N GLU A 180 7.20 3.23 -2.71
CA GLU A 180 6.86 1.95 -3.34
C GLU A 180 5.39 1.89 -3.77
N ARG A 181 4.47 2.46 -2.98
CA ARG A 181 3.05 2.57 -3.35
C ARG A 181 2.85 3.49 -4.55
N GLU A 182 3.43 4.68 -4.54
CA GLU A 182 3.37 5.61 -5.67
C GLU A 182 3.95 4.99 -6.95
N ILE A 183 5.10 4.31 -6.86
CA ILE A 183 5.68 3.62 -8.01
C ILE A 183 4.76 2.49 -8.49
N ALA A 184 4.11 1.76 -7.58
CA ALA A 184 3.17 0.70 -7.96
C ALA A 184 1.90 1.26 -8.60
N GLU A 185 1.38 2.39 -8.13
CA GLU A 185 0.23 3.10 -8.71
C GLU A 185 0.58 3.62 -10.10
N LEU A 186 1.69 4.36 -10.25
CA LEU A 186 2.15 4.85 -11.55
C LEU A 186 2.39 3.72 -12.56
N ARG A 187 2.92 2.57 -12.10
CA ARG A 187 3.06 1.39 -12.97
C ARG A 187 1.71 0.83 -13.41
N ARG A 188 0.70 0.81 -12.53
CA ARG A 188 -0.65 0.37 -12.88
C ARG A 188 -1.28 1.33 -13.90
N GLU A 189 -1.23 2.63 -13.63
CA GLU A 189 -1.74 3.67 -14.54
C GLU A 189 -1.09 3.54 -15.92
N LEU A 190 0.25 3.47 -15.99
CA LEU A 190 0.97 3.30 -17.26
C LEU A 190 0.57 2.00 -17.99
N THR A 191 0.33 0.91 -17.26
CA THR A 191 -0.12 -0.35 -17.89
C THR A 191 -1.57 -0.27 -18.37
N GLU A 192 -2.43 0.46 -17.67
CA GLU A 192 -3.83 0.67 -18.08
C GLU A 192 -3.90 1.58 -19.30
N GLU A 193 -3.14 2.67 -19.32
CA GLU A 193 -3.01 3.56 -20.47
C GLU A 193 -2.49 2.82 -21.70
N ARG A 194 -1.36 2.11 -21.59
CA ARG A 194 -0.82 1.31 -22.70
C ARG A 194 -1.79 0.25 -23.17
N ARG A 195 -2.56 -0.35 -22.26
CA ARG A 195 -3.57 -1.35 -22.64
C ARG A 195 -4.73 -0.69 -23.41
N ALA A 196 -5.18 0.48 -22.99
CA ALA A 196 -6.20 1.25 -23.70
C ALA A 196 -5.71 1.63 -25.10
N GLU A 197 -4.49 2.17 -25.22
CA GLU A 197 -3.86 2.49 -26.50
C GLU A 197 -3.75 1.26 -27.42
N LEU A 198 -3.32 0.10 -26.90
CA LEU A 198 -3.25 -1.12 -27.69
C LEU A 198 -4.63 -1.62 -28.14
N VAL A 199 -5.67 -1.43 -27.34
CA VAL A 199 -7.05 -1.77 -27.72
C VAL A 199 -7.54 -0.83 -28.82
N ASP A 200 -7.25 0.46 -28.72
CA ASP A 200 -7.61 1.44 -29.75
C ASP A 200 -6.88 1.17 -31.07
N VAL A 201 -5.57 0.95 -31.04
CA VAL A 201 -4.79 0.58 -32.23
C VAL A 201 -5.31 -0.73 -32.84
N ARG A 202 -5.63 -1.74 -32.02
CA ARG A 202 -6.19 -3.00 -32.52
C ARG A 202 -7.55 -2.79 -33.17
N ARG A 203 -8.40 -1.94 -32.60
CA ARG A 203 -9.71 -1.60 -33.18
C ARG A 203 -9.53 -0.90 -34.52
N GLU A 204 -8.68 0.11 -34.61
CA GLU A 204 -8.37 0.82 -35.85
C GLU A 204 -7.85 -0.13 -36.94
N LEU A 205 -6.89 -1.00 -36.60
CA LEU A 205 -6.34 -1.99 -37.52
C LEU A 205 -7.41 -2.98 -38.01
N THR A 206 -8.32 -3.39 -37.11
CA THR A 206 -9.41 -4.32 -37.45
C THR A 206 -10.45 -3.65 -38.35
N GLU A 207 -10.79 -2.39 -38.10
CA GLU A 207 -11.68 -1.62 -38.97
C GLU A 207 -11.06 -1.37 -40.34
N GLU A 208 -9.77 -1.05 -40.40
CA GLU A 208 -9.04 -0.85 -41.66
C GLU A 208 -8.98 -2.15 -42.47
N HIS A 209 -8.56 -3.26 -41.85
CA HIS A 209 -8.58 -4.58 -42.50
C HIS A 209 -9.98 -4.99 -42.94
N GLY A 210 -11.01 -4.71 -42.15
CA GLY A 210 -12.41 -4.96 -42.51
C GLY A 210 -12.84 -4.19 -43.75
N ARG A 211 -12.44 -2.91 -43.87
CA ARG A 211 -12.70 -2.08 -45.05
C ARG A 211 -11.92 -2.57 -46.27
N GLU A 212 -10.66 -2.96 -46.10
CA GLU A 212 -9.85 -3.51 -47.20
C GLU A 212 -10.40 -4.84 -47.71
N LEU A 213 -10.76 -5.77 -46.82
CA LEU A 213 -11.40 -7.02 -47.19
C LEU A 213 -12.73 -6.79 -47.90
N ALA A 214 -13.55 -5.83 -47.45
CA ALA A 214 -14.79 -5.47 -48.13
C ALA A 214 -14.53 -4.92 -49.54
N LYS A 215 -13.50 -4.08 -49.73
CA LYS A 215 -13.08 -3.59 -51.06
C LYS A 215 -12.62 -4.74 -51.96
N ILE A 216 -11.83 -5.68 -51.44
CA ILE A 216 -11.37 -6.85 -52.20
C ILE A 216 -12.55 -7.74 -52.59
N GLN A 217 -13.46 -8.01 -51.66
CA GLN A 217 -14.67 -8.79 -51.94
C GLN A 217 -15.56 -8.12 -52.97
N GLN A 218 -15.74 -6.79 -52.87
CA GLN A 218 -16.50 -6.03 -53.86
C GLN A 218 -15.83 -6.10 -55.24
N ALA A 219 -14.53 -5.84 -55.33
CA ALA A 219 -13.78 -5.91 -56.59
C ALA A 219 -13.86 -7.33 -57.20
N HIS A 220 -13.73 -8.37 -56.38
CA HIS A 220 -13.85 -9.75 -56.85
C HIS A 220 -15.28 -10.09 -57.29
N SER A 221 -16.31 -9.56 -56.62
CA SER A 221 -17.70 -9.73 -57.04
C SER A 221 -17.98 -9.01 -58.35
N GLU A 222 -17.42 -7.81 -58.55
CA GLU A 222 -17.51 -7.05 -59.80
C GLU A 222 -16.83 -7.83 -60.93
N GLU A 223 -15.61 -8.35 -60.70
CA GLU A 223 -14.90 -9.19 -61.68
C GLU A 223 -15.68 -10.46 -62.04
N LEU A 224 -16.28 -11.15 -61.06
CA LEU A 224 -17.13 -12.32 -61.33
C LEU A 224 -18.37 -11.95 -62.14
N THR A 225 -18.99 -10.79 -61.88
CA THR A 225 -20.13 -10.33 -62.68
C THR A 225 -19.74 -9.97 -64.11
N GLU A 226 -18.55 -9.37 -64.31
CA GLU A 226 -18.01 -9.09 -65.65
C GLU A 226 -17.70 -10.38 -66.41
N GLN A 227 -17.08 -11.36 -65.74
CA GLN A 227 -16.82 -12.68 -66.32
C GLN A 227 -18.12 -13.40 -66.69
N GLU A 228 -19.14 -13.34 -65.82
CA GLU A 228 -20.44 -13.93 -66.10
C GLU A 228 -21.13 -13.26 -67.30
N GLN A 229 -21.07 -11.92 -67.39
CA GLN A 229 -21.60 -11.18 -68.54
C GLN A 229 -20.84 -11.51 -69.82
N ALA A 230 -19.51 -11.61 -69.77
CA ALA A 230 -18.68 -12.00 -70.91
C ALA A 230 -19.04 -13.40 -71.40
N LEU A 231 -19.18 -14.37 -70.49
CA LEU A 231 -19.63 -15.73 -70.83
C LEU A 231 -21.05 -15.73 -71.39
N ARG A 232 -21.99 -14.98 -70.81
CA ARG A 232 -23.36 -14.87 -71.35
C ARG A 232 -23.36 -14.30 -72.77
N ASN A 233 -22.54 -13.29 -73.05
CA ASN A 233 -22.39 -12.72 -74.39
C ASN A 233 -21.76 -13.73 -75.37
N GLU A 234 -20.74 -14.48 -74.94
CA GLU A 234 -20.14 -15.54 -75.75
C GLU A 234 -21.15 -16.67 -76.03
N PHE A 235 -21.93 -17.09 -75.03
CA PHE A 235 -23.01 -18.05 -75.22
C PHE A 235 -24.09 -17.53 -76.17
N ALA A 236 -24.50 -16.26 -76.04
CA ALA A 236 -25.49 -15.66 -76.93
C ALA A 236 -25.01 -15.61 -78.38
N THR A 237 -23.74 -15.26 -78.61
CA THR A 237 -23.14 -15.25 -79.95
C THR A 237 -22.99 -16.64 -80.54
N ARG A 238 -22.51 -17.62 -79.77
CA ARG A 238 -22.45 -19.04 -80.19
C ARG A 238 -23.84 -19.59 -80.48
N TRP A 239 -24.83 -19.24 -79.66
CA TRP A 239 -26.22 -19.65 -79.84
C TRP A 239 -26.81 -19.06 -81.13
N ALA A 240 -26.66 -17.75 -81.35
CA ALA A 240 -27.11 -17.09 -82.57
C ALA A 240 -26.47 -17.70 -83.82
N HIS A 241 -25.17 -18.00 -83.76
CA HIS A 241 -24.46 -18.68 -84.86
C HIS A 241 -24.98 -20.09 -85.11
N ALA A 242 -25.26 -20.87 -84.06
CA ALA A 242 -25.83 -22.20 -84.18
C ALA A 242 -27.27 -22.16 -84.74
N GLU A 243 -28.07 -21.17 -84.32
CA GLU A 243 -29.43 -20.97 -84.84
C GLU A 243 -29.41 -20.61 -86.33
N GLU A 244 -28.47 -19.76 -86.76
CA GLU A 244 -28.26 -19.42 -88.16
C GLU A 244 -27.80 -20.63 -88.99
N GLN A 245 -26.89 -21.45 -88.47
CA GLN A 245 -26.48 -22.71 -89.12
C GLN A 245 -27.67 -23.66 -89.28
N ILE A 246 -28.48 -23.85 -88.24
CA ILE A 246 -29.67 -24.70 -88.31
C ILE A 246 -30.69 -24.15 -89.32
N ARG A 247 -30.87 -22.83 -89.39
CA ARG A 247 -31.75 -22.19 -90.37
C ARG A 247 -31.23 -22.41 -91.80
N ASN A 248 -29.95 -22.18 -92.04
CA ASN A 248 -29.32 -22.40 -93.34
C ASN A 248 -29.39 -23.88 -93.77
N ASP A 249 -29.14 -24.81 -92.84
CA ASP A 249 -29.26 -26.25 -93.09
C ASP A 249 -30.72 -26.65 -93.38
N ALA A 250 -31.69 -26.06 -92.67
CA ALA A 250 -33.11 -26.30 -92.91
C ALA A 250 -33.53 -25.75 -94.29
N GLU A 251 -33.09 -24.55 -94.66
CA GLU A 251 -33.32 -23.95 -95.97
C GLU A 251 -32.68 -24.77 -97.09
N ALA A 252 -31.44 -25.23 -96.91
CA ALA A 252 -30.74 -26.12 -97.85
C ALA A 252 -31.52 -27.43 -98.04
N ARG A 253 -31.97 -28.07 -96.94
CA ARG A 253 -32.82 -29.28 -97.01
C ARG A 253 -34.16 -29.01 -97.71
N ILE A 254 -34.75 -27.84 -97.54
CA ILE A 254 -35.98 -27.46 -98.26
C ILE A 254 -35.68 -27.29 -99.75
N GLN A 255 -34.59 -26.61 -100.11
CA GLN A 255 -34.18 -26.43 -101.51
C GLN A 255 -33.85 -27.77 -102.19
N ASP A 256 -33.14 -28.66 -101.50
CA ASP A 256 -32.85 -30.01 -101.99
C ASP A 256 -34.14 -30.81 -102.20
N ARG A 257 -35.11 -30.73 -101.26
CA ARG A 257 -36.43 -31.37 -101.44
C ARG A 257 -37.24 -30.76 -102.59
N VAL A 258 -37.12 -29.46 -102.84
CA VAL A 258 -37.77 -28.81 -103.99
C VAL A 258 -37.09 -29.27 -105.29
N ARG A 259 -35.76 -29.32 -105.36
CA ARG A 259 -35.02 -29.87 -106.50
C ARG A 259 -35.35 -31.33 -106.75
N ASP A 260 -35.39 -32.16 -105.72
CA ASP A 260 -35.78 -33.57 -105.84
C ASP A 260 -37.22 -33.71 -106.31
N ALA A 261 -38.12 -32.83 -105.88
CA ALA A 261 -39.50 -32.78 -106.36
C ALA A 261 -39.58 -32.31 -107.83
N GLU A 262 -38.75 -31.35 -108.24
CA GLU A 262 -38.63 -30.91 -109.64
C GLU A 262 -38.03 -32.02 -110.52
N ILE A 263 -36.98 -32.70 -110.09
CA ILE A 263 -36.39 -33.86 -110.80
C ILE A 263 -37.41 -35.00 -110.86
N ALA A 264 -38.17 -35.26 -109.79
CA ALA A 264 -39.24 -36.26 -109.79
C ALA A 264 -40.43 -35.85 -110.68
N ALA A 265 -40.74 -34.55 -110.78
CA ALA A 265 -41.75 -34.03 -111.70
C ALA A 265 -41.27 -34.11 -113.15
N GLU A 266 -40.02 -33.75 -113.45
CA GLU A 266 -39.40 -33.93 -114.78
C GLU A 266 -39.28 -35.41 -115.14
N ALA A 267 -38.96 -36.29 -114.19
CA ALA A 267 -38.95 -37.73 -114.38
C ALA A 267 -40.36 -38.28 -114.66
N ARG A 268 -41.41 -37.74 -114.03
CA ARG A 268 -42.81 -38.05 -114.35
C ARG A 268 -43.22 -37.55 -115.74
N VAL A 269 -42.79 -36.35 -116.14
CA VAL A 269 -43.03 -35.80 -117.48
C VAL A 269 -42.24 -36.58 -118.56
N ARG A 270 -41.03 -37.06 -118.27
CA ARG A 270 -40.26 -37.97 -119.15
C ARG A 270 -40.83 -39.40 -119.19
N LEU A 271 -41.43 -39.87 -118.10
CA LEU A 271 -42.10 -41.19 -118.02
C LEU A 271 -43.49 -41.20 -118.69
N GLU A 272 -44.14 -40.05 -118.87
CA GLU A 272 -45.37 -39.95 -119.69
C GLU A 272 -45.08 -39.89 -121.20
N LEU A 273 -43.87 -39.50 -121.63
CA LEU A 273 -43.47 -39.44 -123.04
C LEU A 273 -42.78 -40.70 -123.59
N THR A 274 -42.51 -41.70 -122.75
CA THR A 274 -41.89 -42.97 -123.18
C THR A 274 -42.52 -44.18 -122.48
N ARG A 275 -43.83 -44.36 -122.68
CA ARG A 275 -44.56 -45.56 -122.26
C ARG A 275 -44.72 -46.55 -123.41
N SER A 276 -43.67 -47.32 -123.71
CA SER A 276 -43.77 -48.54 -124.53
C SER A 276 -42.66 -49.55 -124.20
N GLY A 277 -43.05 -50.62 -123.48
CA GLY A 277 -42.30 -51.89 -123.33
C GLY A 277 -41.05 -51.81 -122.44
N THR A 278 -40.61 -52.81 -121.69
CA THR A 278 -40.94 -54.24 -121.59
C THR A 278 -40.21 -54.78 -120.34
N ALA A 279 -40.58 -55.98 -119.94
CA ALA A 279 -40.16 -56.71 -118.76
C ALA A 279 -38.65 -57.05 -118.62
N SER A 280 -38.29 -57.39 -117.36
CA SER A 280 -37.60 -58.63 -116.94
C SER A 280 -36.24 -58.50 -116.21
N LYS A 281 -36.18 -59.24 -115.10
CA LYS A 281 -35.05 -60.00 -114.50
C LYS A 281 -33.88 -59.23 -113.85
N GLY A 282 -33.66 -59.53 -112.56
CA GLY A 282 -32.44 -59.21 -111.79
C GLY A 282 -31.18 -59.91 -112.31
N PRO A 283 -30.00 -59.77 -111.64
CA PRO A 283 -29.73 -60.55 -110.42
C PRO A 283 -28.76 -59.94 -109.38
N ARG A 284 -28.71 -60.65 -108.24
CA ARG A 284 -27.72 -60.76 -107.14
C ARG A 284 -26.27 -60.30 -107.39
N LYS A 285 -25.70 -59.64 -106.36
CA LYS A 285 -24.46 -59.95 -105.59
C LYS A 285 -24.12 -58.73 -104.72
N ALA A 286 -23.40 -58.76 -103.60
CA ALA A 286 -23.02 -59.71 -102.55
C ALA A 286 -21.93 -58.97 -101.72
N LEU A 287 -21.82 -59.30 -100.42
CA LEU A 287 -20.66 -59.07 -99.53
C LEU A 287 -20.46 -57.63 -99.00
N GLY A 288 -20.18 -57.36 -97.72
CA GLY A 288 -19.93 -58.19 -96.52
C GLY A 288 -20.51 -57.46 -95.28
N ARG A 289 -20.90 -58.11 -94.17
CA ARG A 289 -20.20 -59.04 -93.27
C ARG A 289 -19.04 -58.40 -92.48
N GLY A 290 -19.35 -58.01 -91.25
CA GLY A 290 -18.43 -57.76 -90.12
C GLY A 290 -19.28 -57.50 -88.87
N THR A 291 -19.59 -58.55 -88.07
CA THR A 291 -19.02 -58.81 -86.72
C THR A 291 -19.46 -57.75 -85.69
N LYS A 292 -20.47 -58.02 -84.86
CA LYS A 292 -20.36 -58.74 -83.56
C LYS A 292 -19.12 -58.31 -82.76
N ASP A 293 -19.34 -57.46 -81.76
CA ASP A 293 -18.65 -57.42 -80.46
C ASP A 293 -19.46 -56.43 -79.60
N ASP A 294 -20.24 -56.89 -78.62
CA ASP A 294 -19.77 -57.16 -77.26
C ASP A 294 -18.65 -56.22 -76.83
N ARG A 295 -19.03 -55.04 -76.34
CA ARG A 295 -18.29 -54.32 -75.29
C ARG A 295 -19.22 -53.38 -74.56
N LYS A 296 -19.58 -53.81 -73.34
CA LYS A 296 -20.02 -52.98 -72.22
C LYS A 296 -19.30 -51.63 -72.25
N PRO A 297 -19.94 -50.49 -71.89
CA PRO A 297 -19.19 -49.28 -71.65
C PRO A 297 -18.19 -49.56 -70.52
N GLN A 298 -16.91 -49.71 -70.87
CA GLN A 298 -15.84 -49.63 -69.88
C GLN A 298 -15.83 -48.17 -69.46
N VAL A 299 -16.65 -47.83 -68.46
CA VAL A 299 -16.54 -46.59 -67.71
C VAL A 299 -15.08 -46.50 -67.31
N SER A 300 -14.40 -45.44 -67.78
CA SER A 300 -12.97 -45.30 -67.58
C SER A 300 -12.70 -45.38 -66.07
N VAL A 301 -11.56 -45.96 -65.69
CA VAL A 301 -11.20 -46.10 -64.26
C VAL A 301 -11.24 -44.73 -63.57
N ARG A 302 -10.95 -43.65 -64.31
CA ARG A 302 -11.07 -42.26 -63.90
C ARG A 302 -12.52 -41.83 -63.62
N ASP A 303 -13.47 -42.15 -64.48
CA ASP A 303 -14.88 -41.78 -64.29
C ASP A 303 -15.50 -42.54 -63.10
N ARG A 304 -15.09 -43.81 -62.91
CA ARG A 304 -15.46 -44.57 -61.70
C ARG A 304 -14.83 -43.98 -60.43
N ALA A 305 -13.58 -43.54 -60.50
CA ALA A 305 -12.92 -42.86 -59.38
C ALA A 305 -13.62 -41.54 -59.03
N ALA A 306 -14.02 -40.74 -60.03
CA ALA A 306 -14.72 -39.49 -59.82
C ALA A 306 -16.11 -39.69 -59.18
N ALA A 307 -16.85 -40.72 -59.59
CA ALA A 307 -18.13 -41.07 -58.98
C ALA A 307 -17.97 -41.50 -57.51
N LEU A 308 -16.99 -42.37 -57.21
CA LEU A 308 -16.74 -42.85 -55.84
C LEU A 308 -16.27 -41.73 -54.89
N LEU A 309 -15.41 -40.82 -55.37
CA LEU A 309 -14.94 -39.68 -54.59
C LEU A 309 -16.01 -38.60 -54.40
N ARG A 310 -17.00 -38.51 -55.30
CA ARG A 310 -18.16 -37.64 -55.12
C ARG A 310 -19.08 -38.15 -54.01
N ASP A 311 -19.30 -39.47 -53.95
CA ASP A 311 -20.16 -40.08 -52.92
C ASP A 311 -19.45 -40.20 -51.57
N THR A 312 -18.11 -40.37 -51.57
CA THR A 312 -17.29 -40.51 -50.35
C THR A 312 -16.02 -39.66 -50.44
N PRO A 313 -16.08 -38.35 -50.15
CA PRO A 313 -14.96 -37.43 -50.36
C PRO A 313 -13.72 -37.75 -49.51
N ASP A 314 -13.91 -38.44 -48.39
CA ASP A 314 -12.82 -38.79 -47.46
C ASP A 314 -12.15 -40.14 -47.74
N MET A 315 -12.52 -40.85 -48.82
CA MET A 315 -11.97 -42.18 -49.14
C MET A 315 -10.43 -42.17 -49.24
N LYS A 316 -9.75 -43.14 -48.60
CA LYS A 316 -8.29 -43.29 -48.62
C LYS A 316 -7.82 -43.93 -49.94
N ALA A 317 -6.57 -43.68 -50.34
CA ALA A 317 -6.00 -44.21 -51.58
C ALA A 317 -5.96 -45.76 -51.63
N SER A 318 -5.80 -46.43 -50.48
CA SER A 318 -5.87 -47.90 -50.36
C SER A 318 -7.26 -48.45 -50.69
N ASP A 319 -8.29 -47.76 -50.23
CA ASP A 319 -9.68 -48.20 -50.34
C ASP A 319 -10.17 -47.94 -51.76
N LEU A 320 -9.78 -46.80 -52.34
CA LEU A 320 -10.03 -46.48 -53.74
C LEU A 320 -9.29 -47.46 -54.69
N ALA A 321 -8.06 -47.85 -54.36
CA ALA A 321 -7.30 -48.83 -55.14
C ALA A 321 -7.97 -50.21 -55.15
N THR A 322 -8.51 -50.62 -53.99
CA THR A 322 -9.27 -51.87 -53.86
C THR A 322 -10.59 -51.82 -54.63
N ALA A 323 -11.31 -50.70 -54.57
CA ALA A 323 -12.59 -50.52 -55.26
C ALA A 323 -12.44 -50.46 -56.80
N LEU A 324 -11.30 -50.00 -57.30
CA LEU A 324 -11.00 -49.85 -58.73
C LEU A 324 -10.14 -50.97 -59.30
N ASP A 325 -9.76 -51.96 -58.48
CA ASP A 325 -8.84 -53.05 -58.82
C ASP A 325 -7.54 -52.54 -59.48
N CYS A 326 -6.91 -51.54 -58.85
CA CYS A 326 -5.70 -50.89 -59.37
C CYS A 326 -4.63 -50.73 -58.28
N THR A 327 -3.43 -50.27 -58.66
CA THR A 327 -2.34 -50.10 -57.68
C THR A 327 -2.61 -48.90 -56.76
N PRO A 328 -2.21 -48.96 -55.47
CA PRO A 328 -2.34 -47.84 -54.53
C PRO A 328 -1.69 -46.54 -55.01
N LYS A 329 -0.61 -46.67 -55.79
CA LYS A 329 0.08 -45.54 -56.42
C LYS A 329 -0.81 -44.86 -57.47
N TYR A 330 -1.45 -45.63 -58.34
CA TYR A 330 -2.35 -45.10 -59.37
C TYR A 330 -3.60 -44.45 -58.78
N ALA A 331 -4.19 -45.03 -57.72
CA ALA A 331 -5.32 -44.44 -57.01
C ALA A 331 -4.96 -43.10 -56.33
N ARG A 332 -3.74 -42.98 -55.77
CA ARG A 332 -3.23 -41.73 -55.17
C ARG A 332 -3.09 -40.63 -56.22
N ASP A 333 -2.59 -40.96 -57.40
CA ASP A 333 -2.44 -40.00 -58.50
C ASP A 333 -3.82 -39.53 -59.02
N LEU A 334 -4.81 -40.44 -59.08
CA LEU A 334 -6.20 -40.08 -59.43
C LEU A 334 -6.86 -39.17 -58.39
N ILE A 335 -6.65 -39.36 -57.08
CA ILE A 335 -7.18 -38.46 -56.04
C ILE A 335 -6.58 -37.07 -56.18
N LYS A 336 -5.26 -36.96 -56.42
CA LYS A 336 -4.59 -35.67 -56.62
C LYS A 336 -5.09 -34.94 -57.86
N GLU A 337 -5.36 -35.69 -58.93
CA GLU A 337 -5.86 -35.13 -60.19
C GLU A 337 -7.32 -34.68 -60.09
N LEU A 338 -8.17 -35.46 -59.41
CA LEU A 338 -9.62 -35.23 -59.36
C LEU A 338 -10.07 -34.33 -58.19
N VAL A 339 -9.25 -34.19 -57.14
CA VAL A 339 -9.53 -33.34 -55.97
C VAL A 339 -8.32 -32.44 -55.69
N PRO A 340 -8.18 -31.31 -56.42
CA PRO A 340 -7.09 -30.37 -56.24
C PRO A 340 -7.07 -29.81 -54.82
N GLY A 341 -5.92 -29.81 -54.15
CA GLY A 341 -5.76 -29.30 -52.79
C GLY A 341 -5.81 -30.37 -51.69
N ARG A 342 -6.18 -31.62 -52.01
CA ARG A 342 -6.02 -32.76 -51.08
C ARG A 342 -4.57 -33.25 -51.11
N GLY A 343 -3.68 -32.48 -50.46
CA GLY A 343 -2.34 -32.94 -50.13
C GLY A 343 -2.43 -34.14 -49.19
N ASN A 344 -1.72 -35.22 -49.48
CA ASN A 344 -1.76 -36.45 -48.69
C ASN A 344 -1.55 -36.14 -47.20
N GLY A 345 -2.59 -36.41 -46.40
CA GLY A 345 -2.41 -36.69 -44.98
C GLY A 345 -1.38 -37.82 -44.86
N GLN A 346 -0.33 -37.52 -44.10
CA GLN A 346 0.73 -38.38 -43.56
C GLN A 346 0.74 -39.84 -44.05
N ASP A 347 1.82 -40.19 -44.73
CA ASP A 347 2.32 -41.56 -44.76
C ASP A 347 2.50 -42.02 -43.29
N GLU A 348 1.58 -42.86 -42.81
CA GLU A 348 1.89 -43.77 -41.72
C GLU A 348 2.89 -44.79 -42.24
N THR A 349 4.18 -44.53 -42.02
CA THR A 349 5.12 -45.50 -41.44
C THR A 349 6.47 -44.82 -41.20
N GLY A 350 6.82 -44.63 -39.93
CA GLY A 350 8.16 -44.24 -39.49
C GLY A 350 8.15 -43.35 -38.25
N GLU A 351 8.01 -43.99 -37.08
CA GLU A 351 8.40 -43.52 -35.74
C GLU A 351 8.81 -42.04 -35.59
N GLY A 352 8.00 -41.26 -34.88
CA GLY A 352 8.40 -39.92 -34.48
C GLY A 352 7.27 -39.11 -33.86
N GLY A 353 6.93 -39.41 -32.60
CA GLY A 353 6.10 -38.51 -31.81
C GLY A 353 6.81 -37.17 -31.61
N VAL A 354 6.24 -36.08 -32.14
CA VAL A 354 6.67 -34.73 -31.80
C VAL A 354 5.45 -33.86 -31.51
N ARG A 355 5.62 -33.12 -30.42
CA ARG A 355 4.65 -32.43 -29.60
C ARG A 355 4.10 -31.17 -30.27
N LEU A 356 2.89 -30.84 -29.83
CA LEU A 356 2.24 -29.54 -29.92
C LEU A 356 3.22 -28.37 -29.69
N HIS A 357 3.26 -27.44 -30.65
CA HIS A 357 3.63 -26.06 -30.37
C HIS A 357 2.36 -25.21 -30.47
N ALA A 358 1.98 -24.64 -29.31
CA ALA A 358 1.11 -23.48 -29.28
C ALA A 358 1.85 -22.31 -29.96
N VAL A 359 1.15 -21.65 -30.88
CA VAL A 359 1.55 -20.38 -31.50
C VAL A 359 0.77 -19.27 -30.75
N PRO A 360 1.40 -18.12 -30.46
CA PRO A 360 0.85 -17.04 -29.62
C PRO A 360 -0.49 -16.46 -30.10
#